data_AF-A0A7S3YLX0-F1
#
_entry.id   AF-A0A7S3YLX0-F1
#
_cell.length_a   1.000
_cell.length_b   1.000
_cell.length_c   1.000
_cell.angle_alpha   90.00
_cell.angle_beta   90.00
_cell.angle_gamma   90.00
#
_symmetry.space_group_name_H-M   'P 1'
#
loop_
_entity.id
_entity.type
_entity.pdbx_description
1 polymer ?
#
loop_
_entity_poly.entity_id
_entity_poly.type
_entity_poly.pdbx_seq_one_letter_code
_entity_poly.pdbx_strand_id
1 'polypeptide(L)'
;MAYDGIGWIPLIEEPRPPLPYPPKSDSWKQDNTTIFVGIAAFRDSRCPKTLFNMFTKAKNPDRVFVGLVQQWDETKDTDCIEKYCELMGAAVAGQDQAADRRRAQACPHFEQVRIHRVSHLLARGPTFGRHLQSYLLRDEEFCMQTDSHMDYIDHWDQEVLAAWGAAHNEYAVLATYVNRFEDLESGRALHPRFQVPHICQLEYVGGAYMGAKGMLPRNKRAKGAINLTRPKLTPFWAAGFSFLKCHGEKQTPNDPQLPGIFDGEEYSKGARLWTRGYDIYTPHKALIFHDYNKPKDYDAMSWGRPNKDFNRAKLRLFTLLEMLGGENTTEAISALGRYGLGDRRSLDQYIKFSGNDIRHRRALENRCGTLDWVPFPEHPLGPEGPLLEDLLQWGAPHAAQWPTSISRRQLESYFTPEELQALAPRAADYPAWPHRRPGGGGPPAGSGVAGGGGGARAGDEEGDFLHRIPPRLHHMREELNQELLQLEAKAAEEIDILSRSTVTLSFDGATLMLSCTLVILLCCLVIFCVVVRGHQEPEHDQNHYGPRKRHDGYRD
;
A
#
# COMPACT_ATOMS: atom_id res chain seq x y z
N MET A 1 -24.55 -24.38 -7.08
CA MET A 1 -23.68 -25.59 -7.19
C MET A 1 -22.24 -25.15 -7.40
N ALA A 2 -21.27 -25.96 -6.99
CA ALA A 2 -19.85 -25.72 -7.24
C ALA A 2 -19.22 -26.91 -7.99
N TYR A 3 -18.41 -26.64 -9.01
CA TYR A 3 -17.64 -27.64 -9.75
C TYR A 3 -16.31 -27.85 -9.04
N ASP A 4 -15.83 -29.08 -8.94
CA ASP A 4 -14.57 -29.39 -8.25
C ASP A 4 -13.43 -29.84 -9.19
N GLY A 5 -13.71 -29.95 -10.48
CA GLY A 5 -12.80 -30.51 -11.47
C GLY A 5 -13.18 -31.91 -11.94
N ILE A 6 -14.09 -32.59 -11.24
CA ILE A 6 -14.61 -33.92 -11.57
C ILE A 6 -16.13 -33.83 -11.83
N GLY A 7 -16.87 -33.15 -10.97
CA GLY A 7 -18.32 -33.04 -11.05
C GLY A 7 -18.89 -31.81 -10.36
N TRP A 8 -20.20 -31.62 -10.52
CA TRP A 8 -20.95 -30.56 -9.84
C TRP A 8 -21.42 -31.05 -8.47
N ILE A 9 -21.10 -30.27 -7.44
CA ILE A 9 -21.46 -30.51 -6.05
C ILE A 9 -22.64 -29.60 -5.70
N PRO A 10 -23.75 -30.14 -5.17
CA PRO A 10 -24.83 -29.33 -4.62
C PRO A 10 -24.33 -28.59 -3.38
N LEU A 11 -24.74 -27.33 -3.23
CA LEU A 11 -24.42 -26.53 -2.07
C LEU A 11 -25.63 -26.50 -1.15
N ILE A 12 -25.40 -26.61 0.15
CA ILE A 12 -26.43 -26.41 1.17
C ILE A 12 -26.77 -24.91 1.22
N GLU A 13 -28.05 -24.57 1.09
CA GLU A 13 -28.53 -23.19 0.95
C GLU A 13 -28.51 -22.40 2.26
N GLU A 14 -28.64 -23.04 3.42
CA GLU A 14 -28.71 -22.35 4.71
C GLU A 14 -27.39 -22.48 5.49
N PRO A 15 -26.84 -21.38 6.04
CA PRO A 15 -25.67 -21.45 6.89
C PRO A 15 -26.05 -22.18 8.19
N ARG A 16 -25.22 -23.14 8.60
CA ARG A 16 -25.44 -23.90 9.83
C ARG A 16 -24.90 -23.12 11.02
N PRO A 17 -25.62 -23.03 12.16
CA PRO A 17 -25.07 -22.47 13.37
C PRO A 17 -23.77 -23.19 13.81
N PRO A 18 -22.81 -22.47 14.41
CA PRO A 18 -22.85 -21.04 14.72
C PRO A 18 -22.72 -20.15 13.48
N LEU A 19 -23.31 -18.95 13.54
CA LEU A 19 -23.29 -17.97 12.45
C LEU A 19 -22.21 -16.91 12.68
N PRO A 20 -21.68 -16.29 11.61
CA PRO A 20 -20.71 -15.20 11.72
C PRO A 20 -21.31 -13.95 12.38
N TYR A 21 -20.42 -13.07 12.85
CA TYR A 21 -20.83 -11.76 13.38
C TYR A 21 -21.48 -10.92 12.29
N PRO A 22 -22.74 -10.46 12.46
CA PRO A 22 -23.43 -9.70 11.43
C PRO A 22 -22.77 -8.32 11.23
N PRO A 23 -23.03 -7.66 10.08
CA PRO A 23 -22.57 -6.29 9.85
C PRO A 23 -22.90 -5.37 11.02
N LYS A 24 -21.93 -4.57 11.47
CA LYS A 24 -22.07 -3.67 12.63
C LYS A 24 -22.82 -2.39 12.29
N SER A 25 -22.92 -2.06 11.00
CA SER A 25 -23.60 -0.89 10.47
C SER A 25 -24.24 -1.20 9.12
N ASP A 26 -25.17 -0.34 8.72
CA ASP A 26 -25.80 -0.36 7.40
C ASP A 26 -25.03 0.45 6.35
N SER A 27 -23.72 0.72 6.57
CA SER A 27 -22.89 1.54 5.67
C SER A 27 -22.94 1.03 4.23
N TRP A 28 -22.89 -0.29 4.02
CA TRP A 28 -22.99 -0.92 2.70
C TRP A 28 -24.29 -0.61 1.91
N LYS A 29 -25.32 -0.04 2.55
CA LYS A 29 -26.56 0.41 1.88
C LYS A 29 -26.55 1.90 1.51
N GLN A 30 -25.59 2.68 2.02
CA GLN A 30 -25.63 4.14 1.92
C GLN A 30 -24.96 4.65 0.64
N ASP A 31 -25.50 5.75 0.11
CA ASP A 31 -25.01 6.29 -1.15
C ASP A 31 -23.68 7.07 -1.07
N ASN A 32 -23.30 7.46 0.14
CA ASN A 32 -22.07 8.18 0.44
C ASN A 32 -20.97 7.28 1.01
N THR A 33 -21.18 5.96 1.08
CA THR A 33 -20.19 5.03 1.61
C THR A 33 -18.98 4.94 0.70
N THR A 34 -17.82 5.29 1.25
CA THR A 34 -16.57 5.42 0.52
C THR A 34 -15.92 4.07 0.25
N ILE A 35 -15.34 3.92 -0.94
CA ILE A 35 -14.62 2.74 -1.40
C ILE A 35 -13.21 3.16 -1.80
N PHE A 36 -12.19 2.71 -1.07
CA PHE A 36 -10.81 2.79 -1.51
C PHE A 36 -10.48 1.63 -2.45
N VAL A 37 -9.81 1.90 -3.57
CA VAL A 37 -9.37 0.91 -4.55
C VAL A 37 -7.85 0.98 -4.72
N GLY A 38 -7.14 -0.03 -4.25
CA GLY A 38 -5.70 -0.17 -4.41
C GLY A 38 -5.33 -0.80 -5.75
N ILE A 39 -4.48 -0.11 -6.53
CA ILE A 39 -3.98 -0.59 -7.83
C ILE A 39 -2.45 -0.48 -7.84
N ALA A 40 -1.76 -1.59 -8.15
CA ALA A 40 -0.31 -1.61 -8.33
C ALA A 40 -0.04 -1.88 -9.82
N ALA A 41 0.38 -0.86 -10.54
CA ALA A 41 0.61 -0.92 -11.98
C ALA A 41 2.12 -0.94 -12.24
N PHE A 42 2.66 -2.09 -12.64
CA PHE A 42 4.05 -2.21 -13.08
C PHE A 42 4.11 -2.17 -14.60
N ARG A 43 4.58 -1.03 -15.15
CA ARG A 43 4.77 -0.78 -16.58
C ARG A 43 3.57 -1.21 -17.44
N ASP A 44 2.35 -1.01 -16.93
CA ASP A 44 1.14 -1.52 -17.54
C ASP A 44 0.37 -0.41 -18.25
N SER A 45 0.46 -0.40 -19.59
CA SER A 45 -0.19 0.59 -20.45
C SER A 45 -1.72 0.49 -20.46
N ARG A 46 -2.30 -0.54 -19.83
CA ARG A 46 -3.76 -0.72 -19.70
C ARG A 46 -4.35 -0.05 -18.46
N CYS A 47 -3.51 0.37 -17.51
CA CYS A 47 -3.90 1.11 -16.30
C CYS A 47 -4.89 2.27 -16.57
N PRO A 48 -4.67 3.14 -17.57
CA PRO A 48 -5.61 4.21 -17.89
C PRO A 48 -7.04 3.73 -18.16
N LYS A 49 -7.17 2.60 -18.87
CA LYS A 49 -8.48 2.05 -19.25
C LYS A 49 -9.19 1.44 -18.03
N THR A 50 -8.43 0.87 -17.10
CA THR A 50 -8.96 0.40 -15.80
C THR A 50 -9.57 1.55 -15.01
N LEU A 51 -8.87 2.68 -14.87
CA LEU A 51 -9.40 3.87 -14.19
C LEU A 51 -10.65 4.40 -14.91
N PHE A 52 -10.59 4.51 -16.24
CA PHE A 52 -11.71 4.95 -17.05
C PHE A 52 -12.95 4.09 -16.83
N ASN A 53 -12.80 2.76 -16.95
CA ASN A 53 -13.91 1.82 -16.77
C ASN A 53 -14.45 1.85 -15.33
N MET A 54 -13.56 1.96 -14.33
CA MET A 54 -13.95 2.02 -12.92
C MET A 54 -14.85 3.23 -12.62
N PHE A 55 -14.44 4.44 -13.02
CA PHE A 55 -15.23 5.64 -12.76
C PHE A 55 -16.47 5.73 -13.64
N THR A 56 -16.36 5.45 -14.94
CA THR A 56 -17.49 5.62 -15.88
C THR A 56 -18.61 4.60 -15.69
N LYS A 57 -18.31 3.43 -15.12
CA LYS A 57 -19.30 2.38 -14.84
C LYS A 57 -19.75 2.35 -13.38
N ALA A 58 -19.21 3.20 -12.50
CA ALA A 58 -19.75 3.33 -11.16
C ALA A 58 -21.09 4.08 -11.20
N LYS A 59 -22.05 3.63 -10.39
CA LYS A 59 -23.32 4.34 -10.15
C LYS A 59 -23.08 5.65 -9.42
N ASN A 60 -22.18 5.64 -8.43
CA ASN A 60 -21.84 6.78 -7.59
C ASN A 60 -20.32 6.99 -7.62
N PRO A 61 -19.75 7.50 -8.72
CA PRO A 61 -18.30 7.59 -8.87
C PRO A 61 -17.61 8.43 -7.80
N ASP A 62 -18.31 9.40 -7.18
CA ASP A 62 -17.79 10.26 -6.10
C ASP A 62 -17.43 9.49 -4.81
N ARG A 63 -17.93 8.25 -4.64
CA ARG A 63 -17.57 7.41 -3.50
C ARG A 63 -16.25 6.65 -3.68
N VAL A 64 -15.74 6.59 -4.90
CA VAL A 64 -14.60 5.74 -5.27
C VAL A 64 -13.31 6.54 -5.15
N PHE A 65 -12.39 6.13 -4.29
CA PHE A 65 -11.06 6.71 -4.14
C PHE A 65 -10.03 5.68 -4.58
N VAL A 66 -9.03 6.08 -5.34
CA VAL A 66 -8.01 5.16 -5.88
C VAL A 66 -6.67 5.43 -5.23
N GLY A 67 -6.04 4.39 -4.69
CA GLY A 67 -4.62 4.38 -4.33
C GLY A 67 -3.81 3.71 -5.43
N LEU A 68 -3.24 4.51 -6.33
CA LEU A 68 -2.48 4.03 -7.48
C LEU A 68 -0.98 4.06 -7.19
N VAL A 69 -0.33 2.91 -7.21
CA VAL A 69 1.13 2.80 -7.21
C VAL A 69 1.56 2.51 -8.63
N GLN A 70 2.13 3.51 -9.31
CA GLN A 70 2.61 3.40 -10.68
C GLN A 70 4.13 3.19 -10.69
N GLN A 71 4.55 1.97 -11.00
CA GLN A 71 5.94 1.59 -11.17
C GLN A 71 6.30 1.63 -12.65
N TRP A 72 6.91 2.71 -13.13
CA TRP A 72 7.02 3.03 -14.56
C TRP A 72 8.43 3.47 -15.01
N ASP A 73 8.68 3.35 -16.31
CA ASP A 73 9.80 3.98 -17.03
C ASP A 73 9.32 5.33 -17.59
N GLU A 74 9.72 6.42 -16.95
CA GLU A 74 9.37 7.81 -17.34
C GLU A 74 9.70 8.12 -18.81
N THR A 75 10.66 7.41 -19.40
CA THR A 75 11.11 7.66 -20.78
C THR A 75 10.38 6.85 -21.84
N LYS A 76 9.66 5.79 -21.45
CA LYS A 76 9.05 4.83 -22.39
C LYS A 76 7.57 4.56 -22.13
N ASP A 77 7.17 4.59 -20.88
CA ASP A 77 5.83 4.22 -20.47
C ASP A 77 4.93 5.46 -20.46
N THR A 78 3.65 5.29 -20.79
CA THR A 78 2.66 6.35 -20.64
C THR A 78 2.23 6.45 -19.18
N ASP A 79 2.13 7.69 -18.65
CA ASP A 79 1.60 7.91 -17.31
C ASP A 79 0.12 7.48 -17.24
N CYS A 80 -0.24 6.78 -16.15
CA CYS A 80 -1.56 6.16 -16.07
C CYS A 80 -2.66 7.21 -15.91
N ILE A 81 -2.40 8.26 -15.12
CA ILE A 81 -3.36 9.33 -14.86
C ILE A 81 -3.47 10.26 -16.05
N GLU A 82 -2.35 10.64 -16.66
CA GLU A 82 -2.38 11.52 -17.84
C GLU A 82 -3.26 10.91 -18.93
N LYS A 83 -3.00 9.64 -19.29
CA LYS A 83 -3.79 8.97 -20.33
C LYS A 83 -5.23 8.70 -19.91
N TYR A 84 -5.49 8.46 -18.62
CA TYR A 84 -6.86 8.37 -18.11
C TYR A 84 -7.61 9.69 -18.33
N CYS A 85 -6.97 10.83 -18.01
CA CYS A 85 -7.57 12.15 -18.22
C CYS A 85 -7.85 12.42 -19.69
N GLU A 86 -6.98 12.00 -20.61
CA GLU A 86 -7.25 12.07 -22.06
C GLU A 86 -8.49 11.25 -22.45
N LEU A 87 -8.62 10.02 -21.92
CA LEU A 87 -9.80 9.17 -22.17
C LEU A 87 -11.09 9.80 -21.64
N MET A 88 -10.99 10.57 -20.56
CA MET A 88 -12.10 11.35 -19.99
C MET A 88 -12.35 12.68 -20.74
N GLY A 89 -11.66 12.93 -21.85
CA GLY A 89 -11.83 14.13 -22.68
C GLY A 89 -11.14 15.39 -22.17
N ALA A 90 -10.26 15.27 -21.16
CA ALA A 90 -9.41 16.39 -20.76
C ALA A 90 -8.36 16.68 -21.84
N ALA A 91 -8.10 17.96 -22.11
CA ALA A 91 -7.14 18.36 -23.14
C ALA A 91 -5.73 17.90 -22.77
N VAL A 92 -5.06 17.21 -23.70
CA VAL A 92 -3.66 16.74 -23.57
C VAL A 92 -2.72 17.92 -23.33
N ALA A 93 -1.69 17.71 -22.51
CA ALA A 93 -0.63 18.69 -22.29
C ALA A 93 -0.01 19.14 -23.63
N GLY A 94 0.04 20.46 -23.84
CA GLY A 94 0.93 21.05 -24.85
C GLY A 94 2.25 21.40 -24.18
N GLN A 95 3.24 21.92 -24.93
CA GLN A 95 4.54 22.35 -24.36
C GLN A 95 4.46 23.56 -23.39
N ASP A 96 3.27 23.93 -22.90
CA ASP A 96 3.03 25.06 -22.02
C ASP A 96 2.59 24.60 -20.62
N GLN A 97 3.55 24.51 -19.70
CA GLN A 97 3.39 24.03 -18.33
C GLN A 97 2.35 24.80 -17.50
N ALA A 98 2.00 26.04 -17.88
CA ALA A 98 0.98 26.84 -17.20
C ALA A 98 -0.45 26.53 -17.70
N ALA A 99 -0.59 25.92 -18.88
CA ALA A 99 -1.84 25.37 -19.39
C ALA A 99 -2.12 23.98 -18.80
N ASP A 100 -1.07 23.20 -18.55
CA ASP A 100 -1.17 21.82 -18.05
C ASP A 100 -1.84 21.72 -16.67
N ARG A 101 -1.54 22.65 -15.75
CA ARG A 101 -2.18 22.68 -14.41
C ARG A 101 -3.68 22.98 -14.46
N ARG A 102 -4.12 23.83 -15.40
CA ARG A 102 -5.55 24.15 -15.59
C ARG A 102 -6.31 23.05 -16.34
N ARG A 103 -5.61 22.26 -17.15
CA ARG A 103 -6.16 21.11 -17.89
C ARG A 103 -6.29 19.86 -17.04
N ALA A 104 -5.31 19.60 -16.15
CA ALA A 104 -5.45 18.60 -15.09
C ALA A 104 -6.66 18.91 -14.17
N GLN A 105 -6.96 20.19 -13.96
CA GLN A 105 -8.16 20.66 -13.25
C GLN A 105 -9.49 20.35 -13.95
N ALA A 106 -9.49 19.98 -15.23
CA ALA A 106 -10.68 19.56 -15.97
C ALA A 106 -10.83 18.03 -16.06
N CYS A 107 -9.92 17.25 -15.46
CA CYS A 107 -9.98 15.80 -15.46
C CYS A 107 -10.98 15.28 -14.42
N PRO A 108 -12.08 14.62 -14.83
CA PRO A 108 -13.07 14.09 -13.89
C PRO A 108 -12.43 13.11 -12.89
N HIS A 109 -12.81 13.26 -11.62
CA HIS A 109 -12.35 12.42 -10.49
C HIS A 109 -10.83 12.43 -10.24
N PHE A 110 -10.09 13.40 -10.77
CA PHE A 110 -8.63 13.50 -10.57
C PHE A 110 -8.24 13.52 -9.09
N GLU A 111 -8.93 14.33 -8.28
CA GLU A 111 -8.68 14.45 -6.82
C GLU A 111 -8.99 13.17 -6.03
N GLN A 112 -9.74 12.23 -6.62
CA GLN A 112 -10.03 10.92 -6.02
C GLN A 112 -8.90 9.92 -6.27
N VAL A 113 -7.96 10.20 -7.19
CA VAL A 113 -6.82 9.32 -7.49
C VAL A 113 -5.57 9.81 -6.75
N ARG A 114 -5.22 9.11 -5.68
CA ARG A 114 -3.99 9.30 -4.91
C ARG A 114 -2.91 8.43 -5.55
N ILE A 115 -1.89 9.06 -6.12
CA ILE A 115 -0.83 8.35 -6.85
C ILE A 115 0.51 8.38 -6.13
N HIS A 116 1.18 7.24 -6.13
CA HIS A 116 2.59 7.12 -5.79
C HIS A 116 3.36 6.59 -7.01
N ARG A 117 4.22 7.43 -7.59
CA ARG A 117 5.07 7.07 -8.73
C ARG A 117 6.41 6.55 -8.24
N VAL A 118 6.82 5.42 -8.79
CA VAL A 118 8.10 4.75 -8.46
C VAL A 118 8.78 4.40 -9.77
N SER A 119 10.10 4.58 -9.85
CA SER A 119 10.86 4.06 -11.00
C SER A 119 10.70 2.54 -11.08
N HIS A 120 10.46 2.02 -12.28
CA HIS A 120 10.36 0.57 -12.49
C HIS A 120 11.63 -0.20 -12.07
N LEU A 121 12.79 0.47 -11.99
CA LEU A 121 14.05 -0.12 -11.53
C LEU A 121 14.03 -0.48 -10.04
N LEU A 122 13.17 0.17 -9.26
CA LEU A 122 13.02 -0.03 -7.82
C LEU A 122 11.84 -0.95 -7.49
N ALA A 123 11.20 -1.51 -8.52
CA ALA A 123 10.12 -2.46 -8.37
C ALA A 123 10.59 -3.74 -7.67
N ARG A 124 9.83 -4.18 -6.67
CA ARG A 124 10.11 -5.39 -5.90
C ARG A 124 8.96 -6.40 -5.94
N GLY A 125 8.14 -6.35 -6.99
CA GLY A 125 7.00 -7.24 -7.19
C GLY A 125 5.69 -6.75 -6.55
N PRO A 126 4.62 -7.55 -6.67
CA PRO A 126 3.26 -7.11 -6.36
C PRO A 126 3.02 -6.88 -4.87
N THR A 127 3.65 -7.68 -4.00
CA THR A 127 3.58 -7.52 -2.54
C THR A 127 4.07 -6.13 -2.10
N PHE A 128 5.18 -5.68 -2.70
CA PHE A 128 5.74 -4.35 -2.45
C PHE A 128 4.85 -3.24 -2.99
N GLY A 129 4.34 -3.36 -4.23
CA GLY A 129 3.38 -2.39 -4.78
C GLY A 129 2.13 -2.24 -3.91
N ARG A 130 1.57 -3.35 -3.43
CA ARG A 130 0.41 -3.35 -2.52
C ARG A 130 0.74 -2.83 -1.13
N HIS A 131 1.95 -3.06 -0.64
CA HIS A 131 2.43 -2.43 0.60
C HIS A 131 2.42 -0.90 0.45
N LEU A 132 2.92 -0.38 -0.67
CA LEU A 132 2.93 1.06 -0.92
C LEU A 132 1.52 1.67 -1.00
N GLN A 133 0.53 0.91 -1.48
CA GLN A 133 -0.87 1.36 -1.48
C GLN A 133 -1.42 1.62 -0.07
N SER A 134 -0.91 0.93 0.95
CA SER A 134 -1.38 1.11 2.33
C SER A 134 -1.13 2.52 2.87
N TYR A 135 -0.16 3.25 2.32
CA TYR A 135 0.08 4.67 2.65
C TYR A 135 -0.93 5.63 1.99
N LEU A 136 -1.66 5.17 0.97
CA LEU A 136 -2.64 5.95 0.22
C LEU A 136 -4.07 5.76 0.77
N LEU A 137 -4.28 4.71 1.56
CA LEU A 137 -5.51 4.44 2.29
C LEU A 137 -5.70 5.45 3.42
N ARG A 138 -6.93 5.97 3.58
CA ARG A 138 -7.32 6.86 4.69
C ARG A 138 -8.41 6.19 5.51
N ASP A 139 -9.49 6.91 5.77
CA ASP A 139 -10.65 6.54 6.57
C ASP A 139 -11.81 6.02 5.71
N GLU A 140 -11.54 5.55 4.48
CA GLU A 140 -12.56 4.90 3.67
C GLU A 140 -13.18 3.69 4.39
N GLU A 141 -14.47 3.49 4.21
CA GLU A 141 -15.22 2.40 4.88
C GLU A 141 -14.90 1.04 4.25
N PHE A 142 -14.91 0.97 2.92
CA PHE A 142 -14.64 -0.24 2.16
C PHE A 142 -13.36 -0.15 1.36
N CYS A 143 -12.66 -1.28 1.25
CA CYS A 143 -11.41 -1.41 0.54
C CYS A 143 -11.54 -2.49 -0.53
N MET A 144 -10.97 -2.20 -1.70
CA MET A 144 -10.85 -3.12 -2.82
C MET A 144 -9.40 -3.23 -3.26
N GLN A 145 -8.89 -4.44 -3.38
CA GLN A 145 -7.66 -4.71 -4.13
C GLN A 145 -8.04 -5.16 -5.53
N THR A 146 -7.38 -4.60 -6.54
CA THR A 146 -7.54 -5.03 -7.93
C THR A 146 -6.22 -4.95 -8.71
N ASP A 147 -6.14 -5.65 -9.85
CA ASP A 147 -5.03 -5.48 -10.80
C ASP A 147 -5.23 -4.21 -11.67
N SER A 148 -4.25 -3.89 -12.51
CA SER A 148 -4.23 -2.65 -13.31
C SER A 148 -4.82 -2.77 -14.72
N HIS A 149 -5.43 -3.90 -15.08
CA HIS A 149 -6.00 -4.15 -16.42
C HIS A 149 -7.37 -4.84 -16.32
N MET A 150 -8.32 -4.08 -15.76
CA MET A 150 -9.60 -4.58 -15.29
C MET A 150 -10.76 -3.85 -15.97
N ASP A 151 -11.90 -4.54 -16.01
CA ASP A 151 -13.17 -3.97 -16.45
C ASP A 151 -14.26 -4.36 -15.46
N TYR A 152 -15.35 -3.58 -15.46
CA TYR A 152 -16.40 -3.62 -14.46
C TYR A 152 -17.75 -3.79 -15.15
N ILE A 153 -18.72 -4.40 -14.47
CA ILE A 153 -20.12 -4.24 -14.87
C ILE A 153 -20.59 -2.80 -14.64
N ASP A 154 -21.68 -2.40 -15.29
CA ASP A 154 -22.35 -1.16 -14.93
C ASP A 154 -22.89 -1.24 -13.49
N HIS A 155 -22.74 -0.13 -12.75
CA HIS A 155 -23.10 0.02 -11.34
C HIS A 155 -22.33 -0.91 -10.38
N TRP A 156 -21.10 -1.28 -10.73
CA TRP A 156 -20.30 -2.24 -9.95
C TRP A 156 -20.12 -1.86 -8.47
N ASP A 157 -20.03 -0.57 -8.15
CA ASP A 157 -19.83 -0.02 -6.80
C ASP A 157 -21.01 -0.35 -5.87
N GLN A 158 -22.24 -0.21 -6.38
CA GLN A 158 -23.44 -0.60 -5.67
C GLN A 158 -23.53 -2.14 -5.56
N GLU A 159 -23.22 -2.83 -6.65
CA GLU A 159 -23.37 -4.29 -6.73
C GLU A 159 -22.37 -5.04 -5.85
N VAL A 160 -21.15 -4.52 -5.69
CA VAL A 160 -20.14 -5.10 -4.80
C VAL A 160 -20.48 -4.87 -3.32
N LEU A 161 -21.02 -3.70 -2.96
CA LEU A 161 -21.50 -3.42 -1.61
C LEU A 161 -22.71 -4.30 -1.25
N ALA A 162 -23.67 -4.44 -2.17
CA ALA A 162 -24.81 -5.35 -1.99
C ALA A 162 -24.35 -6.81 -1.86
N ALA A 163 -23.36 -7.23 -2.64
CA ALA A 163 -22.76 -8.55 -2.51
C ALA A 163 -22.10 -8.75 -1.15
N TRP A 164 -21.40 -7.73 -0.62
CA TRP A 164 -20.78 -7.82 0.69
C TRP A 164 -21.84 -7.93 1.80
N GLY A 165 -22.89 -7.10 1.75
CA GLY A 165 -24.02 -7.16 2.70
C GLY A 165 -24.72 -8.52 2.72
N ALA A 166 -24.87 -9.16 1.56
CA ALA A 166 -25.45 -10.49 1.42
C ALA A 166 -24.59 -11.63 2.01
N ALA A 167 -23.33 -11.37 2.39
CA ALA A 167 -22.52 -12.33 3.14
C ALA A 167 -22.96 -12.44 4.62
N HIS A 168 -23.71 -11.47 5.13
CA HIS A 168 -24.16 -11.39 6.53
C HIS A 168 -23.01 -11.56 7.54
N ASN A 169 -21.85 -10.96 7.24
CA ASN A 169 -20.66 -11.10 8.05
C ASN A 169 -19.83 -9.79 8.03
N GLU A 170 -19.63 -9.15 9.18
CA GLU A 170 -18.82 -7.93 9.33
C GLU A 170 -17.36 -8.13 8.88
N TYR A 171 -16.85 -9.35 9.02
CA TYR A 171 -15.50 -9.75 8.67
C TYR A 171 -15.42 -10.40 7.28
N ALA A 172 -16.45 -10.21 6.43
CA ALA A 172 -16.47 -10.76 5.08
C ALA A 172 -15.42 -10.12 4.17
N VAL A 173 -14.77 -10.99 3.40
CA VAL A 173 -13.87 -10.66 2.30
C VAL A 173 -14.40 -11.33 1.04
N LEU A 174 -14.99 -10.58 0.12
CA LEU A 174 -15.29 -11.10 -1.21
C LEU A 174 -13.98 -11.23 -1.96
N ALA A 175 -13.60 -12.42 -2.42
CA ALA A 175 -12.38 -12.59 -3.22
C ALA A 175 -12.49 -13.77 -4.17
N THR A 176 -11.95 -13.61 -5.38
CA THR A 176 -11.82 -14.67 -6.38
C THR A 176 -10.92 -14.21 -7.53
N TYR A 177 -10.49 -15.16 -8.37
CA TYR A 177 -10.11 -14.83 -9.74
C TYR A 177 -11.34 -14.39 -10.51
N VAL A 178 -11.15 -13.48 -11.45
CA VAL A 178 -12.25 -12.87 -12.19
C VAL A 178 -12.36 -13.46 -13.60
N ASN A 179 -13.50 -13.23 -14.24
CA ASN A 179 -13.73 -13.64 -15.62
C ASN A 179 -12.93 -12.77 -16.60
N ARG A 180 -12.89 -13.17 -17.87
CA ARG A 180 -12.17 -12.39 -18.89
C ARG A 180 -13.07 -11.30 -19.48
N PHE A 181 -12.49 -10.24 -20.06
CA PHE A 181 -13.24 -9.15 -20.69
C PHE A 181 -14.25 -9.63 -21.73
N GLU A 182 -13.91 -10.65 -22.52
CA GLU A 182 -14.77 -11.16 -23.59
C GLU A 182 -16.05 -11.81 -23.04
N ASP A 183 -16.05 -12.25 -21.78
CA ASP A 183 -17.25 -12.74 -21.11
C ASP A 183 -18.23 -11.58 -20.83
N LEU A 184 -17.71 -10.38 -20.51
CA LEU A 184 -18.50 -9.16 -20.34
C LEU A 184 -18.97 -8.59 -21.68
N GLU A 185 -18.07 -8.44 -22.65
CA GLU A 185 -18.36 -7.87 -23.98
C GLU A 185 -19.42 -8.69 -24.74
N SER A 186 -19.41 -10.01 -24.58
CA SER A 186 -20.43 -10.89 -25.18
C SER A 186 -21.79 -10.86 -24.46
N GLY A 187 -21.91 -10.14 -23.34
CA GLY A 187 -23.10 -10.10 -22.48
C GLY A 187 -23.37 -11.39 -21.71
N ARG A 188 -22.60 -12.47 -21.93
CA ARG A 188 -22.77 -13.76 -21.26
C ARG A 188 -22.65 -13.64 -19.75
N ALA A 189 -21.75 -12.78 -19.27
CA ALA A 189 -21.50 -12.58 -17.85
C ALA A 189 -22.67 -11.95 -17.08
N LEU A 190 -23.62 -11.33 -17.78
CA LEU A 190 -24.81 -10.71 -17.19
C LEU A 190 -25.93 -11.74 -16.92
N HIS A 191 -25.79 -12.97 -17.42
CA HIS A 191 -26.79 -14.01 -17.21
C HIS A 191 -26.75 -14.53 -15.77
N PRO A 192 -27.88 -14.70 -15.06
CA PRO A 192 -27.89 -15.15 -13.65
C PRO A 192 -27.24 -16.51 -13.39
N ARG A 193 -27.16 -17.36 -14.43
CA ARG A 193 -26.51 -18.68 -14.37
C ARG A 193 -25.06 -18.66 -14.84
N PHE A 194 -24.50 -17.48 -15.10
CA PHE A 194 -23.12 -17.37 -15.54
C PHE A 194 -22.18 -17.90 -14.47
N GLN A 195 -21.15 -18.60 -14.93
CA GLN A 195 -20.20 -19.25 -14.05
C GLN A 195 -19.26 -18.22 -13.43
N VAL A 196 -19.32 -18.09 -12.11
CA VAL A 196 -18.36 -17.32 -11.33
C VAL A 196 -17.16 -18.24 -11.03
N PRO A 197 -15.91 -17.76 -11.22
CA PRO A 197 -14.75 -18.51 -10.80
C PRO A 197 -14.79 -18.78 -9.29
N HIS A 198 -14.40 -19.98 -8.88
CA HIS A 198 -14.43 -20.41 -7.48
C HIS A 198 -13.08 -21.01 -7.11
N ILE A 199 -12.38 -20.38 -6.16
CA ILE A 199 -11.06 -20.86 -5.71
C ILE A 199 -11.22 -21.71 -4.47
N CYS A 200 -11.06 -23.02 -4.63
CA CYS A 200 -11.29 -24.02 -3.59
C CYS A 200 -10.22 -25.12 -3.54
N GLN A 201 -9.14 -24.95 -4.31
CA GLN A 201 -8.03 -25.89 -4.37
C GLN A 201 -6.71 -25.13 -4.40
N LEU A 202 -5.69 -25.72 -3.80
CA LEU A 202 -4.33 -25.24 -3.79
C LEU A 202 -3.44 -26.20 -4.59
N GLU A 203 -2.38 -25.68 -5.17
CA GLU A 203 -1.26 -26.44 -5.72
C GLU A 203 0.06 -25.87 -5.20
N TYR A 204 1.14 -26.61 -5.40
CA TYR A 204 2.47 -26.15 -5.04
C TYR A 204 3.29 -26.03 -6.31
N VAL A 205 3.91 -24.87 -6.50
CA VAL A 205 4.71 -24.57 -7.69
C VAL A 205 6.14 -24.27 -7.29
N GLY A 206 7.09 -24.74 -8.08
CA GLY A 206 8.51 -24.46 -7.90
C GLY A 206 9.17 -24.30 -9.27
N GLY A 207 10.10 -23.34 -9.38
CA GLY A 207 10.94 -23.25 -10.56
C GLY A 207 11.87 -24.46 -10.69
N ALA A 208 12.33 -24.77 -11.90
CA ALA A 208 13.25 -25.88 -12.19
C ALA A 208 14.52 -25.88 -11.28
N TYR A 209 14.90 -24.73 -10.73
CA TYR A 209 16.07 -24.52 -9.88
C TYR A 209 15.80 -24.60 -8.36
N MET A 210 14.54 -24.75 -7.93
CA MET A 210 14.15 -24.63 -6.50
C MET A 210 14.09 -25.98 -5.76
N GLY A 211 14.11 -27.11 -6.49
CA GLY A 211 13.94 -28.45 -5.94
C GLY A 211 12.58 -28.65 -5.23
N ALA A 212 12.25 -29.89 -4.87
CA ALA A 212 10.99 -30.21 -4.18
C ALA A 212 10.85 -29.49 -2.82
N LYS A 213 11.96 -29.06 -2.21
CA LYS A 213 11.99 -28.37 -0.92
C LYS A 213 11.73 -26.85 -1.00
N GLY A 214 11.69 -26.25 -2.18
CA GLY A 214 11.48 -24.80 -2.36
C GLY A 214 10.11 -24.39 -2.92
N MET A 215 9.12 -25.29 -2.98
CA MET A 215 7.84 -25.03 -3.62
C MET A 215 6.96 -24.07 -2.81
N LEU A 216 6.31 -23.13 -3.50
CA LEU A 216 5.41 -22.11 -2.97
C LEU A 216 3.95 -22.50 -3.18
N PRO A 217 3.03 -22.19 -2.25
CA PRO A 217 1.61 -22.43 -2.46
C PRO A 217 1.04 -21.49 -3.50
N ARG A 218 0.17 -22.00 -4.36
CA ARG A 218 -0.55 -21.22 -5.36
C ARG A 218 -1.99 -21.68 -5.40
N ASN A 219 -2.92 -20.73 -5.51
CA ASN A 219 -4.29 -21.05 -5.86
C ASN A 219 -4.30 -21.83 -7.17
N LYS A 220 -4.82 -23.06 -7.12
CA LYS A 220 -4.97 -23.87 -8.35
C LYS A 220 -5.99 -23.18 -9.24
N ARG A 221 -5.87 -23.35 -10.57
CA ARG A 221 -6.82 -22.81 -11.55
C ARG A 221 -8.26 -22.88 -11.04
N ALA A 222 -8.89 -21.71 -10.96
CA ALA A 222 -10.23 -21.55 -10.40
C ALA A 222 -11.21 -22.54 -11.04
N LYS A 223 -12.10 -23.07 -10.21
CA LYS A 223 -13.22 -23.89 -10.64
C LYS A 223 -14.42 -22.99 -10.94
N GLY A 224 -15.60 -23.58 -11.03
CA GLY A 224 -16.84 -22.84 -11.31
C GLY A 224 -17.83 -22.92 -10.17
N ALA A 225 -18.55 -21.85 -9.93
CA ALA A 225 -19.80 -21.86 -9.19
C ALA A 225 -20.91 -21.27 -10.06
N ILE A 226 -22.11 -21.82 -9.96
CA ILE A 226 -23.32 -21.36 -10.66
C ILE A 226 -24.51 -21.35 -9.71
N ASN A 227 -25.52 -20.55 -10.05
CA ASN A 227 -26.75 -20.40 -9.27
C ASN A 227 -26.46 -20.09 -7.80
N LEU A 228 -25.52 -19.20 -7.52
CA LEU A 228 -25.29 -18.69 -6.18
C LEU A 228 -26.30 -17.57 -5.93
N THR A 229 -27.06 -17.67 -4.84
CA THR A 229 -28.02 -16.64 -4.41
C THR A 229 -27.40 -15.60 -3.48
N ARG A 230 -26.25 -15.95 -2.88
CA ARG A 230 -25.47 -15.13 -1.96
C ARG A 230 -24.00 -15.56 -1.99
N PRO A 231 -23.05 -14.74 -1.52
CA PRO A 231 -21.65 -15.11 -1.52
C PRO A 231 -21.40 -16.45 -0.82
N LYS A 232 -20.53 -17.27 -1.40
CA LYS A 232 -20.23 -18.63 -0.92
C LYS A 232 -18.93 -18.62 -0.12
N LEU A 233 -18.98 -19.08 1.13
CA LEU A 233 -17.77 -19.28 1.95
C LEU A 233 -16.76 -20.18 1.22
N THR A 234 -15.51 -19.73 1.18
CA THR A 234 -14.40 -20.34 0.43
C THR A 234 -13.09 -20.19 1.21
N PRO A 235 -12.09 -21.07 1.01
CA PRO A 235 -10.90 -21.04 1.85
C PRO A 235 -9.82 -20.09 1.36
N PHE A 236 -9.84 -19.65 0.10
CA PHE A 236 -8.71 -18.96 -0.51
C PHE A 236 -9.03 -17.55 -0.97
N TRP A 237 -8.12 -16.64 -0.63
CA TRP A 237 -8.12 -15.25 -1.07
C TRP A 237 -7.40 -15.14 -2.42
N ALA A 238 -7.76 -14.13 -3.21
CA ALA A 238 -7.14 -13.81 -4.48
C ALA A 238 -6.78 -12.34 -4.55
N ALA A 239 -5.65 -12.05 -5.17
CA ALA A 239 -5.09 -10.70 -5.18
C ALA A 239 -5.59 -9.82 -6.32
N GLY A 240 -6.04 -10.42 -7.42
CA GLY A 240 -6.56 -9.65 -8.57
C GLY A 240 -7.94 -9.06 -8.33
N PHE A 241 -8.68 -9.59 -7.35
CA PHE A 241 -9.91 -9.00 -6.83
C PHE A 241 -10.16 -9.45 -5.40
N SER A 242 -10.18 -8.48 -4.46
CA SER A 242 -10.78 -8.67 -3.15
C SER A 242 -11.47 -7.41 -2.64
N PHE A 243 -12.60 -7.56 -1.96
CA PHE A 243 -13.42 -6.47 -1.42
C PHE A 243 -13.88 -6.77 0.01
N LEU A 244 -13.66 -5.84 0.92
CA LEU A 244 -13.91 -5.97 2.36
C LEU A 244 -14.03 -4.58 3.01
N LYS A 245 -14.47 -4.51 4.26
CA LYS A 245 -14.29 -3.29 5.05
C LYS A 245 -12.81 -3.00 5.28
N CYS A 246 -12.42 -1.73 5.23
CA CYS A 246 -11.02 -1.31 5.29
C CYS A 246 -10.31 -1.66 6.59
N HIS A 247 -11.03 -1.92 7.68
CA HIS A 247 -10.42 -2.45 8.89
C HIS A 247 -9.65 -3.75 8.61
N GLY A 248 -10.09 -4.61 7.68
CA GLY A 248 -9.35 -5.82 7.31
C GLY A 248 -8.04 -5.56 6.59
N GLU A 249 -8.01 -4.58 5.68
CA GLU A 249 -6.77 -4.18 5.02
C GLU A 249 -5.77 -3.56 6.00
N LYS A 250 -6.24 -2.68 6.90
CA LYS A 250 -5.42 -2.07 7.94
C LYS A 250 -4.83 -3.11 8.91
N GLN A 251 -5.62 -4.13 9.25
CA GLN A 251 -5.22 -5.26 10.12
C GLN A 251 -4.25 -6.23 9.44
N THR A 252 -4.25 -6.31 8.11
CA THR A 252 -3.46 -7.27 7.34
C THR A 252 -2.63 -6.61 6.22
N PRO A 253 -1.83 -5.57 6.50
CA PRO A 253 -1.10 -4.86 5.46
C PRO A 253 -0.16 -5.83 4.72
N ASN A 254 0.07 -5.60 3.43
CA ASN A 254 1.04 -6.39 2.66
C ASN A 254 2.45 -6.22 3.25
N ASP A 255 3.19 -7.32 3.33
CA ASP A 255 4.52 -7.35 3.95
C ASP A 255 5.59 -6.83 2.96
N PRO A 256 6.26 -5.70 3.26
CA PRO A 256 7.30 -5.13 2.39
C PRO A 256 8.55 -6.01 2.29
N GLN A 257 8.74 -6.96 3.22
CA GLN A 257 9.87 -7.88 3.25
C GLN A 257 9.62 -9.15 2.43
N LEU A 258 8.64 -9.13 1.52
CA LEU A 258 8.39 -10.20 0.55
C LEU A 258 8.74 -9.82 -0.90
N PRO A 259 9.91 -9.21 -1.19
CA PRO A 259 10.28 -8.84 -2.56
C PRO A 259 10.32 -10.05 -3.49
N GLY A 260 9.76 -9.90 -4.68
CA GLY A 260 9.74 -10.93 -5.72
C GLY A 260 8.80 -12.10 -5.47
N ILE A 261 8.12 -12.17 -4.32
CA ILE A 261 7.12 -13.20 -4.04
C ILE A 261 5.86 -12.91 -4.86
N PHE A 262 5.58 -13.81 -5.80
CA PHE A 262 4.33 -13.84 -6.57
C PHE A 262 3.51 -15.06 -6.15
N ASP A 263 4.03 -16.27 -6.36
CA ASP A 263 3.43 -17.47 -5.79
C ASP A 263 3.63 -17.47 -4.27
N GLY A 264 2.56 -17.72 -3.52
CA GLY A 264 2.55 -17.79 -2.06
C GLY A 264 2.00 -16.55 -1.36
N GLU A 265 2.00 -15.39 -2.00
CA GLU A 265 1.46 -14.16 -1.39
C GLU A 265 -0.06 -14.25 -1.15
N GLU A 266 -0.80 -14.86 -2.07
CA GLU A 266 -2.26 -15.02 -1.94
C GLU A 266 -2.64 -15.89 -0.73
N TYR A 267 -1.94 -17.02 -0.55
CA TYR A 267 -2.16 -17.89 0.60
C TYR A 267 -1.74 -17.21 1.89
N SER A 268 -0.62 -16.47 1.88
CA SER A 268 -0.15 -15.68 3.03
C SER A 268 -1.18 -14.65 3.48
N LYS A 269 -1.68 -13.83 2.55
CA LYS A 269 -2.72 -12.83 2.84
C LYS A 269 -3.99 -13.50 3.35
N GLY A 270 -4.43 -14.59 2.70
CA GLY A 270 -5.60 -15.37 3.12
C GLY A 270 -5.45 -15.94 4.53
N ALA A 271 -4.32 -16.55 4.87
CA ALA A 271 -4.03 -17.08 6.20
C ALA A 271 -4.01 -15.97 7.27
N ARG A 272 -3.39 -14.83 6.97
CA ARG A 272 -3.30 -13.68 7.89
C ARG A 272 -4.66 -13.03 8.15
N LEU A 273 -5.51 -12.91 7.13
CA LEU A 273 -6.91 -12.50 7.25
C LEU A 273 -7.68 -13.50 8.11
N TRP A 274 -7.60 -14.78 7.76
CA TRP A 274 -8.37 -15.83 8.42
C TRP A 274 -8.04 -15.97 9.90
N THR A 275 -6.75 -15.97 10.25
CA THR A 275 -6.29 -16.03 11.65
C THR A 275 -6.64 -14.77 12.46
N ARG A 276 -7.03 -13.68 11.82
CA ARG A 276 -7.58 -12.45 12.44
C ARG A 276 -9.11 -12.38 12.45
N GLY A 277 -9.79 -13.47 12.06
CA GLY A 277 -11.26 -13.56 12.10
C GLY A 277 -11.96 -13.26 10.77
N TYR A 278 -11.23 -12.93 9.70
CA TYR A 278 -11.83 -12.63 8.40
C TYR A 278 -12.21 -13.88 7.62
N ASP A 279 -13.36 -13.86 6.97
CA ASP A 279 -13.90 -14.99 6.23
C ASP A 279 -13.99 -14.66 4.75
N ILE A 280 -13.50 -15.57 3.90
CA ILE A 280 -13.39 -15.31 2.47
C ILE A 280 -14.59 -15.92 1.74
N TYR A 281 -15.18 -15.17 0.82
CA TYR A 281 -16.34 -15.58 0.05
C TYR A 281 -16.09 -15.41 -1.44
N THR A 282 -16.45 -16.43 -2.21
CA THR A 282 -16.65 -16.27 -3.65
C THR A 282 -17.92 -15.44 -3.89
N PRO A 283 -17.86 -14.35 -4.68
CA PRO A 283 -19.04 -13.58 -5.05
C PRO A 283 -20.11 -14.45 -5.71
N HIS A 284 -21.37 -14.05 -5.57
CA HIS A 284 -22.49 -14.80 -6.15
C HIS A 284 -22.73 -14.49 -7.63
N LYS A 285 -22.03 -13.49 -8.18
CA LYS A 285 -22.07 -13.07 -9.58
C LYS A 285 -20.73 -12.47 -10.01
N ALA A 286 -20.47 -12.42 -11.31
CA ALA A 286 -19.29 -11.79 -11.88
C ALA A 286 -19.48 -10.26 -11.89
N LEU A 287 -18.64 -9.55 -11.13
CA LEU A 287 -18.72 -8.08 -10.97
C LEU A 287 -17.61 -7.35 -11.72
N ILE A 288 -16.45 -7.99 -11.80
CA ILE A 288 -15.19 -7.44 -12.29
C ILE A 288 -14.57 -8.49 -13.21
N PHE A 289 -13.81 -8.03 -14.19
CA PHE A 289 -13.21 -8.81 -15.26
C PHE A 289 -11.76 -8.38 -15.45
N HIS A 290 -10.95 -9.25 -16.06
CA HIS A 290 -9.52 -9.04 -16.25
C HIS A 290 -9.11 -9.30 -17.70
N ASP A 291 -8.19 -8.49 -18.21
CA ASP A 291 -7.55 -8.72 -19.50
C ASP A 291 -6.40 -9.73 -19.35
N TYR A 292 -6.69 -11.01 -19.59
CA TYR A 292 -5.70 -12.09 -19.52
C TYR A 292 -4.75 -12.15 -20.72
N ASN A 293 -4.84 -11.23 -21.68
CA ASN A 293 -3.89 -11.17 -22.78
C ASN A 293 -2.50 -10.77 -22.27
N LYS A 294 -1.47 -11.35 -22.87
CA LYS A 294 -0.07 -11.04 -22.51
C LYS A 294 0.23 -9.58 -22.86
N PRO A 295 0.95 -8.85 -21.99
CA PRO A 295 1.48 -7.54 -22.34
C PRO A 295 2.30 -7.62 -23.64
N LYS A 296 2.22 -6.58 -24.48
CA LYS A 296 2.98 -6.52 -25.73
C LYS A 296 4.48 -6.30 -25.51
N ASP A 297 4.87 -5.77 -24.34
CA ASP A 297 6.25 -5.45 -23.99
C ASP A 297 6.82 -6.44 -22.96
N TYR A 298 7.99 -7.00 -23.27
CA TYR A 298 8.59 -8.15 -22.59
C TYR A 298 9.33 -7.85 -21.27
N ASP A 299 9.36 -6.60 -20.83
CA ASP A 299 10.09 -6.20 -19.60
C ASP A 299 9.26 -6.38 -18.30
N ALA A 300 8.06 -6.94 -18.42
CA ALA A 300 7.04 -7.02 -17.36
C ALA A 300 7.45 -7.79 -16.08
N MET A 301 8.63 -8.40 -16.03
CA MET A 301 9.04 -9.26 -14.92
C MET A 301 10.50 -9.06 -14.48
N SER A 302 11.09 -7.89 -14.73
CA SER A 302 12.47 -7.59 -14.29
C SER A 302 12.67 -7.72 -12.77
N TRP A 303 11.61 -7.46 -11.98
CA TRP A 303 11.58 -7.62 -10.52
C TRP A 303 11.54 -9.08 -10.03
N GLY A 304 11.22 -10.04 -10.91
CA GLY A 304 11.04 -11.45 -10.59
C GLY A 304 12.30 -12.31 -10.69
N ARG A 305 13.48 -11.72 -10.95
CA ARG A 305 14.73 -12.47 -11.09
C ARG A 305 15.15 -13.02 -9.72
N PRO A 306 15.31 -14.35 -9.56
CA PRO A 306 15.75 -14.94 -8.30
C PRO A 306 17.09 -14.33 -7.86
N ASN A 307 17.10 -13.67 -6.70
CA ASN A 307 18.29 -13.08 -6.09
C ASN A 307 18.32 -13.42 -4.59
N LYS A 308 19.30 -12.86 -3.87
CA LYS A 308 19.40 -13.06 -2.40
C LYS A 308 18.15 -12.58 -1.66
N ASP A 309 17.53 -11.49 -2.11
CA ASP A 309 16.34 -10.93 -1.49
C ASP A 309 15.12 -11.84 -1.64
N PHE A 310 14.93 -12.46 -2.80
CA PHE A 310 13.87 -13.46 -3.01
C PHE A 310 14.03 -14.67 -2.07
N ASN A 311 15.24 -15.15 -1.86
CA ASN A 311 15.46 -16.28 -0.94
C ASN A 311 15.16 -15.91 0.52
N ARG A 312 15.51 -14.70 0.96
CA ARG A 312 15.14 -14.17 2.29
C ARG A 312 13.62 -14.00 2.42
N ALA A 313 12.98 -13.44 1.39
CA ALA A 313 11.52 -13.29 1.30
C ALA A 313 10.80 -14.64 1.41
N LYS A 314 11.30 -15.65 0.69
CA LYS A 314 10.78 -17.01 0.71
C LYS A 314 10.95 -17.66 2.10
N LEU A 315 12.11 -17.50 2.72
CA LEU A 315 12.36 -18.01 4.07
C LEU A 315 11.38 -17.38 5.07
N ARG A 316 11.21 -16.06 5.00
CA ARG A 316 10.23 -15.32 5.82
C ARG A 316 8.80 -15.81 5.61
N LEU A 317 8.39 -16.04 4.37
CA LEU A 317 7.08 -16.61 4.04
C LEU A 317 6.92 -18.04 4.62
N PHE A 318 7.96 -18.86 4.55
CA PHE A 318 7.94 -20.21 5.11
C PHE A 318 7.87 -20.18 6.64
N THR A 319 8.58 -19.26 7.30
CA THR A 319 8.47 -19.01 8.74
C THR A 319 7.05 -18.62 9.13
N LEU A 320 6.45 -17.65 8.42
CA LEU A 320 5.07 -17.19 8.64
C LEU A 320 4.03 -18.32 8.55
N LEU A 321 4.19 -19.22 7.58
CA LEU A 321 3.23 -20.30 7.29
C LEU A 321 3.64 -21.64 7.90
N GLU A 322 4.67 -21.66 8.76
CA GLU A 322 5.24 -22.86 9.38
C GLU A 322 5.55 -23.98 8.37
N MET A 323 5.98 -23.58 7.17
CA MET A 323 6.31 -24.50 6.09
C MET A 323 7.67 -25.15 6.31
N LEU A 324 7.86 -26.36 5.76
CA LEU A 324 9.18 -27.00 5.72
C LEU A 324 10.22 -26.05 5.09
N GLY A 325 11.30 -25.78 5.84
CA GLY A 325 12.36 -24.87 5.44
C GLY A 325 12.21 -23.45 5.98
N GLY A 326 11.11 -23.13 6.68
CA GLY A 326 10.98 -21.94 7.52
C GLY A 326 11.81 -22.04 8.80
N GLU A 327 12.09 -20.90 9.40
CA GLU A 327 12.77 -20.80 10.69
C GLU A 327 11.76 -20.94 11.84
N ASN A 328 12.14 -21.62 12.91
CA ASN A 328 11.30 -21.79 14.11
C ASN A 328 11.97 -21.20 15.36
N THR A 329 12.83 -20.19 15.17
CA THR A 329 13.45 -19.47 16.28
C THR A 329 12.53 -18.35 16.75
N THR A 330 12.61 -18.02 18.03
CA THR A 330 11.84 -16.91 18.63
C THR A 330 12.14 -15.60 17.90
N GLU A 331 13.38 -15.38 17.48
CA GLU A 331 13.82 -14.19 16.77
C GLU A 331 13.17 -14.09 15.39
N ALA A 332 13.15 -15.17 14.61
CA ALA A 332 12.56 -15.17 13.27
C ALA A 332 11.05 -14.99 13.30
N ILE A 333 10.36 -15.63 14.26
CA ILE A 333 8.93 -15.46 14.47
C ILE A 333 8.62 -14.03 14.93
N SER A 334 9.39 -13.49 15.88
CA SER A 334 9.22 -12.11 16.36
C SER A 334 9.46 -11.08 15.27
N ALA A 335 10.41 -11.34 14.35
CA ALA A 335 10.71 -10.48 13.21
C ALA A 335 9.55 -10.38 12.21
N LEU A 336 8.54 -11.27 12.27
CA LEU A 336 7.32 -11.11 11.48
C LEU A 336 6.54 -9.85 11.91
N GLY A 337 6.57 -9.51 13.19
CA GLY A 337 5.85 -8.36 13.76
C GLY A 337 4.37 -8.34 13.37
N ARG A 338 3.85 -7.16 13.02
CA ARG A 338 2.46 -6.99 12.53
C ARG A 338 2.12 -7.76 11.24
N TYR A 339 3.12 -8.32 10.56
CA TYR A 339 2.93 -9.15 9.37
C TYR A 339 2.74 -10.64 9.70
N GLY A 340 2.80 -11.01 10.98
CA GLY A 340 2.52 -12.36 11.46
C GLY A 340 1.07 -12.82 11.28
N LEU A 341 0.78 -14.04 11.73
CA LEU A 341 -0.58 -14.56 11.87
C LEU A 341 -1.33 -13.85 13.01
N GLY A 342 -2.66 -13.89 12.96
CA GLY A 342 -3.51 -13.44 14.05
C GLY A 342 -3.72 -14.52 15.11
N ASP A 343 -4.49 -14.15 16.13
CA ASP A 343 -4.76 -14.95 17.33
C ASP A 343 -6.25 -15.30 17.50
N ARG A 344 -7.13 -14.85 16.59
CA ARG A 344 -8.56 -15.18 16.63
C ARG A 344 -8.80 -16.64 16.29
N ARG A 345 -8.00 -17.17 15.35
CA ARG A 345 -7.99 -18.57 14.96
C ARG A 345 -6.56 -19.00 14.62
N SER A 346 -6.23 -20.26 14.87
CA SER A 346 -4.89 -20.83 14.66
C SER A 346 -4.64 -21.29 13.23
N LEU A 347 -3.36 -21.41 12.84
CA LEU A 347 -2.99 -22.01 11.56
C LEU A 347 -3.48 -23.45 11.40
N ASP A 348 -3.51 -24.24 12.48
CA ASP A 348 -4.04 -25.61 12.47
C ASP A 348 -5.52 -25.64 12.07
N GLN A 349 -6.32 -24.71 12.60
CA GLN A 349 -7.71 -24.60 12.20
C GLN A 349 -7.84 -24.17 10.74
N TYR A 350 -6.95 -23.30 10.23
CA TYR A 350 -6.95 -22.92 8.81
C TYR A 350 -6.53 -24.07 7.89
N ILE A 351 -5.54 -24.88 8.28
CA ILE A 351 -5.14 -26.11 7.55
C ILE A 351 -6.34 -27.05 7.45
N LYS A 352 -7.05 -27.26 8.56
CA LYS A 352 -8.29 -28.06 8.58
C LYS A 352 -9.36 -27.44 7.69
N PHE A 353 -9.65 -26.16 7.84
CA PHE A 353 -10.69 -25.44 7.08
C PHE A 353 -10.40 -25.43 5.57
N SER A 354 -9.17 -25.13 5.17
CA SER A 354 -8.74 -25.08 3.77
C SER A 354 -8.50 -26.45 3.16
N GLY A 355 -8.40 -27.51 3.96
CA GLY A 355 -8.11 -28.86 3.49
C GLY A 355 -6.70 -29.00 2.91
N ASN A 356 -5.76 -28.13 3.30
CA ASN A 356 -4.40 -28.10 2.77
C ASN A 356 -3.38 -28.06 3.91
N ASP A 357 -2.60 -29.13 4.04
CA ASP A 357 -1.48 -29.22 4.97
C ASP A 357 -0.27 -28.53 4.34
N ILE A 358 -0.20 -27.22 4.58
CA ILE A 358 0.83 -26.35 4.03
C ILE A 358 2.24 -26.70 4.57
N ARG A 359 2.32 -27.23 5.80
CA ARG A 359 3.57 -27.62 6.45
C ARG A 359 4.27 -28.74 5.68
N HIS A 360 3.47 -29.71 5.20
CA HIS A 360 3.94 -30.87 4.44
C HIS A 360 3.64 -30.80 2.93
N ARG A 361 3.07 -29.69 2.46
CA ARG A 361 2.75 -29.43 1.05
C ARG A 361 1.84 -30.45 0.39
N ARG A 362 0.76 -30.82 1.08
CA ARG A 362 -0.20 -31.82 0.57
C ARG A 362 -1.65 -31.33 0.72
N ALA A 363 -2.47 -31.67 -0.26
CA ALA A 363 -3.91 -31.54 -0.13
C ALA A 363 -4.44 -32.69 0.76
N LEU A 364 -5.28 -32.36 1.73
CA LEU A 364 -5.95 -33.32 2.61
C LEU A 364 -7.35 -33.64 2.10
N GLU A 365 -8.12 -32.59 1.78
CA GLU A 365 -9.53 -32.70 1.42
C GLU A 365 -9.90 -31.67 0.35
N ASN A 366 -10.90 -32.01 -0.47
CA ASN A 366 -11.50 -31.08 -1.42
C ASN A 366 -12.46 -30.12 -0.69
N ARG A 367 -12.25 -28.81 -0.85
CA ARG A 367 -13.03 -27.76 -0.19
C ARG A 367 -13.93 -26.95 -1.14
N CYS A 368 -14.27 -27.49 -2.31
CA CYS A 368 -15.16 -26.81 -3.27
C CYS A 368 -16.64 -26.82 -2.88
N GLY A 369 -17.07 -27.78 -2.06
CA GLY A 369 -18.45 -27.89 -1.57
C GLY A 369 -18.83 -26.85 -0.50
N THR A 370 -19.87 -27.14 0.27
CA THR A 370 -20.25 -26.32 1.43
C THR A 370 -19.18 -26.41 2.52
N LEU A 371 -18.80 -25.25 3.06
CA LEU A 371 -17.90 -25.13 4.21
C LEU A 371 -18.70 -24.68 5.43
N ASP A 372 -18.35 -25.20 6.60
CA ASP A 372 -18.84 -24.71 7.88
C ASP A 372 -18.02 -23.52 8.33
N TRP A 373 -18.69 -22.50 8.84
CA TRP A 373 -18.03 -21.37 9.46
C TRP A 373 -17.32 -21.81 10.75
N VAL A 374 -16.13 -21.27 10.98
CA VAL A 374 -15.33 -21.58 12.17
C VAL A 374 -15.40 -20.41 13.14
N PRO A 375 -16.03 -20.58 14.31
CA PRO A 375 -16.21 -19.51 15.28
C PRO A 375 -14.89 -19.05 15.91
N PHE A 376 -14.87 -17.80 16.35
CA PHE A 376 -13.77 -17.19 17.06
C PHE A 376 -14.27 -16.13 18.05
N PRO A 377 -13.53 -15.85 19.14
CA PRO A 377 -13.87 -14.76 20.03
C PRO A 377 -13.63 -13.41 19.35
N GLU A 378 -14.66 -12.57 19.24
CA GLU A 378 -14.50 -11.19 18.79
C GLU A 378 -13.69 -10.38 19.80
N HIS A 379 -12.87 -9.44 19.32
CA HIS A 379 -12.20 -8.50 20.22
C HIS A 379 -13.25 -7.64 20.95
N PRO A 380 -13.04 -7.26 22.23
CA PRO A 380 -13.97 -6.36 22.93
C PRO A 380 -14.20 -5.02 22.22
N LEU A 381 -13.16 -4.51 21.56
CA LEU A 381 -13.21 -3.28 20.73
C LEU A 381 -13.63 -3.54 19.27
N GLY A 382 -14.14 -4.73 18.96
CA GLY A 382 -14.57 -5.12 17.62
C GLY A 382 -13.40 -5.20 16.60
N PRO A 383 -13.66 -5.00 15.30
CA PRO A 383 -12.68 -5.21 14.24
C PRO A 383 -11.44 -4.29 14.29
N GLU A 384 -11.53 -3.16 14.98
CA GLU A 384 -10.44 -2.17 15.06
C GLU A 384 -9.52 -2.36 16.28
N GLY A 385 -9.95 -3.17 17.25
CA GLY A 385 -9.26 -3.29 18.55
C GLY A 385 -7.75 -3.56 18.51
N PRO A 386 -7.29 -4.57 17.75
CA PRO A 386 -5.85 -4.86 17.63
C PRO A 386 -5.05 -3.72 16.99
N LEU A 387 -5.65 -2.91 16.09
CA LEU A 387 -4.94 -1.76 15.51
C LEU A 387 -4.69 -0.70 16.56
N LEU A 388 -5.64 -0.47 17.46
CA LEU A 388 -5.48 0.50 18.53
C LEU A 388 -4.42 0.04 19.52
N GLU A 389 -4.38 -1.25 19.88
CA GLU A 389 -3.35 -1.80 20.76
C GLU A 389 -1.96 -1.81 20.11
N ASP A 390 -1.85 -2.18 18.84
CA ASP A 390 -0.62 -2.05 18.06
C ASP A 390 -0.19 -0.58 17.95
N LEU A 391 -1.12 0.35 17.70
CA LEU A 391 -0.84 1.78 17.68
C LEU A 391 -0.41 2.30 19.06
N LEU A 392 -0.90 1.74 20.16
CA LEU A 392 -0.50 2.14 21.51
C LEU A 392 0.86 1.54 21.91
N GLN A 393 1.14 0.30 21.55
CA GLN A 393 2.41 -0.38 21.80
C GLN A 393 3.54 0.17 20.91
N TRP A 394 3.22 0.60 19.68
CA TRP A 394 4.19 1.13 18.71
C TRP A 394 4.16 2.65 18.55
N GLY A 395 3.18 3.36 19.12
CA GLY A 395 2.85 4.75 18.79
C GLY A 395 2.84 5.76 19.94
N ALA A 396 3.61 5.56 21.00
CA ALA A 396 3.89 6.65 21.94
C ALA A 396 4.71 7.82 21.29
N PRO A 397 5.43 7.62 20.16
CA PRO A 397 5.92 8.75 19.36
C PRO A 397 5.53 8.74 17.86
N HIS A 398 4.93 7.66 17.33
CA HIS A 398 4.70 7.53 15.88
C HIS A 398 3.25 7.77 15.41
N ALA A 399 2.27 7.85 16.30
CA ALA A 399 0.88 8.10 15.91
C ALA A 399 0.65 9.53 15.35
N ALA A 400 1.51 10.50 15.70
CA ALA A 400 1.50 11.85 15.16
C ALA A 400 2.15 11.99 13.77
N GLN A 401 2.65 10.89 13.20
CA GLN A 401 3.37 10.85 11.91
C GLN A 401 2.75 9.84 10.96
N TRP A 402 1.43 9.86 10.74
CA TRP A 402 0.91 9.36 9.46
C TRP A 402 1.31 10.39 8.41
N PRO A 403 2.38 10.17 7.63
CA PRO A 403 2.85 11.23 6.79
C PRO A 403 2.06 11.12 5.49
N THR A 404 1.45 12.21 5.05
CA THR A 404 0.78 12.33 3.75
C THR A 404 1.76 12.15 2.57
N SER A 405 3.05 11.90 2.87
CA SER A 405 4.14 11.57 1.97
C SER A 405 5.20 10.74 2.72
N ILE A 406 5.89 9.80 2.05
CA ILE A 406 6.94 8.98 2.68
C ILE A 406 8.13 9.88 3.04
N SER A 407 8.63 9.83 4.28
CA SER A 407 9.82 10.61 4.66
C SER A 407 11.10 10.02 4.05
N ARG A 408 12.09 10.88 3.78
CA ARG A 408 13.40 10.46 3.25
C ARG A 408 14.09 9.40 4.13
N ARG A 409 13.95 9.49 5.45
CA ARG A 409 14.44 8.47 6.40
C ARG A 409 13.75 7.12 6.27
N GLN A 410 12.45 7.11 5.97
CA GLN A 410 11.71 5.86 5.71
C GLN A 410 12.15 5.24 4.38
N LEU A 411 12.32 6.04 3.32
CA LEU A 411 12.93 5.58 2.07
C LEU A 411 14.34 5.02 2.34
N GLU A 412 15.16 5.71 3.14
CA GLU A 412 16.51 5.29 3.51
C GLU A 412 16.58 3.94 4.24
N SER A 413 15.47 3.50 4.87
CA SER A 413 15.40 2.17 5.49
C SER A 413 15.11 1.03 4.50
N TYR A 414 14.60 1.36 3.31
CA TYR A 414 14.22 0.40 2.27
C TYR A 414 15.18 0.38 1.08
N PHE A 415 16.00 1.41 0.92
CA PHE A 415 16.83 1.64 -0.27
C PHE A 415 18.29 1.91 0.12
N THR A 416 19.24 1.44 -0.68
CA THR A 416 20.66 1.80 -0.52
C THR A 416 20.89 3.29 -0.84
N PRO A 417 21.99 3.91 -0.36
CA PRO A 417 22.37 5.28 -0.73
C PRO A 417 22.32 5.56 -2.23
N GLU A 418 22.73 4.60 -3.06
CA GLU A 418 22.71 4.69 -4.52
C GLU A 418 21.28 4.62 -5.09
N GLU A 419 20.42 3.75 -4.54
CA GLU A 419 19.00 3.66 -4.91
C GLU A 419 18.25 4.95 -4.53
N LEU A 420 18.59 5.59 -3.41
CA LEU A 420 18.04 6.88 -2.99
C LEU A 420 18.49 8.04 -3.88
N GLN A 421 19.72 7.98 -4.39
CA GLN A 421 20.23 8.97 -5.33
C GLN A 421 19.51 8.89 -6.69
N ALA A 422 19.04 7.70 -7.07
CA ALA A 422 18.14 7.50 -8.21
C ALA A 422 16.67 7.90 -7.93
N LEU A 423 16.28 8.00 -6.66
CA LEU A 423 14.95 8.44 -6.19
C LEU A 423 14.83 9.96 -6.00
N ALA A 424 15.95 10.70 -6.00
CA ALA A 424 15.92 12.15 -5.81
C ALA A 424 15.15 12.82 -6.97
N PRO A 425 14.03 13.52 -6.70
CA PRO A 425 13.30 14.20 -7.76
C PRO A 425 14.21 15.25 -8.42
N ARG A 426 14.17 15.31 -9.76
CA ARG A 426 14.72 16.47 -10.46
C ARG A 426 13.85 17.66 -10.05
N ALA A 427 14.46 18.78 -9.67
CA ALA A 427 13.81 19.91 -9.00
C ALA A 427 12.70 20.65 -9.81
N ALA A 428 12.20 20.06 -10.90
CA ALA A 428 11.10 20.57 -11.70
C ALA A 428 9.70 20.03 -11.31
N ASP A 429 9.64 18.99 -10.45
CA ASP A 429 8.41 18.17 -10.32
C ASP A 429 7.46 18.54 -9.16
N TYR A 430 7.63 19.70 -8.52
CA TYR A 430 6.68 20.20 -7.52
C TYR A 430 6.36 21.69 -7.70
N PRO A 431 5.13 22.07 -8.07
CA PRO A 431 4.68 23.41 -7.81
C PRO A 431 4.33 23.59 -6.34
N ALA A 432 4.95 24.59 -5.72
CA ALA A 432 4.66 25.04 -4.37
C ALA A 432 3.16 25.34 -4.17
N TRP A 433 2.61 24.85 -3.06
CA TRP A 433 1.27 25.19 -2.56
C TRP A 433 1.25 26.64 -2.05
N PRO A 434 0.35 27.52 -2.54
CA PRO A 434 0.09 28.79 -1.87
C PRO A 434 -1.15 28.67 -0.97
N HIS A 435 -0.94 28.98 0.30
CA HIS A 435 -2.01 29.30 1.25
C HIS A 435 -2.95 30.38 0.69
N ARG A 436 -4.27 30.14 0.75
CA ARG A 436 -5.29 31.17 0.49
C ARG A 436 -5.13 32.31 1.51
N ARG A 437 -5.07 33.56 1.03
CA ARG A 437 -5.58 34.73 1.76
C ARG A 437 -6.78 35.30 0.99
N PRO A 438 -7.78 35.92 1.65
CA PRO A 438 -9.00 36.35 1.00
C PRO A 438 -8.87 37.76 0.40
N GLY A 439 -9.36 37.93 -0.83
CA GLY A 439 -10.29 38.99 -1.25
C GLY A 439 -9.81 40.45 -1.41
N GLY A 440 -9.99 40.96 -2.65
CA GLY A 440 -10.04 42.38 -3.04
C GLY A 440 -8.98 42.72 -4.11
N GLY A 441 -9.25 43.18 -5.33
CA GLY A 441 -10.43 43.79 -5.95
C GLY A 441 -10.01 45.15 -6.57
N GLY A 442 -9.70 45.20 -7.88
CA GLY A 442 -9.56 46.46 -8.65
C GLY A 442 -8.58 46.43 -9.85
N PRO A 443 -8.85 47.13 -10.99
CA PRO A 443 -8.36 46.81 -12.35
C PRO A 443 -7.17 47.69 -12.87
N PRO A 444 -6.65 47.49 -14.10
CA PRO A 444 -5.25 47.77 -14.45
C PRO A 444 -5.00 49.07 -15.26
N ALA A 445 -3.74 49.53 -15.20
CA ALA A 445 -3.06 50.40 -16.16
C ALA A 445 -1.57 49.99 -16.12
N GLY A 446 -0.76 49.93 -17.17
CA GLY A 446 -0.83 50.25 -18.59
C GLY A 446 0.62 50.33 -19.09
N SER A 447 0.84 49.99 -20.37
CA SER A 447 1.91 50.46 -21.28
C SER A 447 3.42 50.19 -21.02
N GLY A 448 4.12 49.86 -22.13
CA GLY A 448 5.54 50.22 -22.39
C GLY A 448 6.50 49.03 -22.50
N VAL A 449 6.71 48.38 -23.66
CA VAL A 449 7.52 48.77 -24.85
C VAL A 449 9.04 48.57 -24.71
N ALA A 450 9.56 47.69 -25.60
CA ALA A 450 10.90 47.62 -26.25
C ALA A 450 12.18 47.52 -25.38
N GLY A 451 13.25 46.82 -25.78
CA GLY A 451 13.60 46.13 -27.03
C GLY A 451 15.13 45.93 -27.12
N GLY A 452 15.57 44.95 -27.93
CA GLY A 452 16.94 44.79 -28.49
C GLY A 452 18.06 44.43 -27.51
N GLY A 453 19.08 43.62 -27.81
CA GLY A 453 19.57 43.02 -29.05
C GLY A 453 21.11 42.84 -28.95
N GLY A 454 21.64 41.71 -29.46
CA GLY A 454 23.09 41.44 -29.69
C GLY A 454 23.89 41.03 -28.44
N GLY A 455 24.75 40.01 -28.39
CA GLY A 455 25.44 39.24 -29.43
C GLY A 455 26.92 39.66 -29.53
N ALA A 456 27.84 38.98 -28.85
CA ALA A 456 29.27 38.83 -29.21
C ALA A 456 30.03 37.90 -28.25
N ARG A 457 31.13 37.35 -28.74
CA ARG A 457 31.90 36.18 -28.29
C ARG A 457 33.07 36.51 -27.35
N ALA A 458 33.45 35.48 -26.58
CA ALA A 458 34.79 34.99 -26.20
C ALA A 458 35.87 35.96 -25.68
N GLY A 459 36.34 35.67 -24.47
CA GLY A 459 37.63 36.07 -23.92
C GLY A 459 37.89 35.28 -22.63
N ASP A 460 39.01 34.58 -22.59
CA ASP A 460 39.54 33.82 -21.46
C ASP A 460 39.76 34.71 -20.23
N GLU A 461 39.52 34.18 -19.02
CA GLU A 461 40.27 34.52 -17.80
C GLU A 461 39.86 33.57 -16.66
N GLU A 462 40.77 32.64 -16.31
CA GLU A 462 40.78 31.97 -15.02
C GLU A 462 41.13 33.00 -13.93
N GLY A 463 40.26 33.17 -12.93
CA GLY A 463 40.56 34.00 -11.77
C GLY A 463 39.36 34.28 -10.88
N ASP A 464 39.33 33.59 -9.73
CA ASP A 464 38.74 34.05 -8.47
C ASP A 464 37.20 34.13 -8.34
N PHE A 465 36.59 33.07 -7.81
CA PHE A 465 35.19 33.06 -7.34
C PHE A 465 35.05 32.30 -6.01
N LEU A 466 35.42 32.96 -4.92
CA LEU A 466 34.86 32.68 -3.59
C LEU A 466 34.43 34.00 -2.94
N HIS A 467 33.20 33.99 -2.43
CA HIS A 467 32.51 35.02 -1.64
C HIS A 467 31.80 36.16 -2.38
N ARG A 468 30.47 36.01 -2.50
CA ARG A 468 29.45 37.02 -2.15
C ARG A 468 28.08 36.37 -2.05
N ILE A 469 27.59 36.18 -0.81
CA ILE A 469 26.19 35.81 -0.53
C ILE A 469 25.34 37.10 -0.66
N PRO A 470 24.22 37.10 -1.41
CA PRO A 470 23.37 38.29 -1.54
C PRO A 470 22.79 38.77 -0.19
N PRO A 471 22.71 40.09 0.07
CA PRO A 471 22.19 40.67 1.32
C PRO A 471 20.78 40.20 1.72
N ARG A 472 19.96 39.76 0.76
CA ARG A 472 18.60 39.23 1.01
C ARG A 472 18.58 37.93 1.83
N LEU A 473 19.63 37.11 1.76
CA LEU A 473 19.70 35.86 2.52
C LEU A 473 20.07 36.08 4.00
N HIS A 474 20.79 37.17 4.31
CA HIS A 474 21.05 37.55 5.70
C HIS A 474 19.77 38.05 6.38
N HIS A 475 18.97 38.84 5.67
CA HIS A 475 17.74 39.39 6.25
C HIS A 475 16.67 38.31 6.49
N MET A 476 16.50 37.36 5.55
CA MET A 476 15.61 36.21 5.75
C MET A 476 16.05 35.30 6.89
N ARG A 477 17.35 35.17 7.14
CA ARG A 477 17.88 34.37 8.26
C ARG A 477 17.65 35.05 9.61
N GLU A 478 17.75 36.37 9.66
CA GLU A 478 17.44 37.15 10.87
C GLU A 478 15.92 37.14 11.17
N GLU A 479 15.08 37.28 10.15
CA GLU A 479 13.62 37.17 10.30
C GLU A 479 13.20 35.77 10.79
N LEU A 480 13.77 34.70 10.22
CA LEU A 480 13.49 33.33 10.64
C LEU A 480 13.96 33.04 12.08
N ASN A 481 15.11 33.59 12.47
CA ASN A 481 15.62 33.46 13.85
C ASN A 481 14.75 34.24 14.86
N GLN A 482 14.20 35.40 14.47
CA GLN A 482 13.29 36.16 15.31
C GLN A 482 11.93 35.45 15.47
N GLU A 483 11.39 34.85 14.40
CA GLU A 483 10.18 34.04 14.48
C GLU A 483 10.39 32.78 15.35
N LEU A 484 11.56 32.14 15.26
CA LEU A 484 11.90 31.00 16.09
C LEU A 484 11.97 31.37 17.59
N LEU A 485 12.62 32.51 17.92
CA LEU A 485 12.68 33.02 19.30
C LEU A 485 11.29 33.38 19.86
N GLN A 486 10.38 33.90 19.03
CA GLN A 486 9.00 34.17 19.44
C GLN A 486 8.19 32.90 19.69
N LEU A 487 8.43 31.85 18.90
CA LEU A 487 7.80 30.54 19.09
C LEU A 487 8.34 29.83 20.35
N GLU A 488 9.64 29.93 20.61
CA GLU A 488 10.26 29.41 21.84
C GLU A 488 9.73 30.12 23.08
N ALA A 489 9.56 31.44 23.03
CA ALA A 489 8.98 32.22 24.13
C ALA A 489 7.51 31.84 24.40
N LYS A 490 6.70 31.64 23.36
CA LYS A 490 5.30 31.17 23.49
C LYS A 490 5.22 29.75 24.05
N ALA A 491 6.11 28.85 23.61
CA ALA A 491 6.17 27.50 24.14
C ALA A 491 6.58 27.49 25.62
N ALA A 492 7.50 28.35 26.03
CA ALA A 492 7.89 28.50 27.43
C ALA A 492 6.74 29.02 28.31
N GLU A 493 5.92 29.95 27.79
CA GLU A 493 4.74 30.48 28.48
C GLU A 493 3.64 29.41 28.64
N GLU A 494 3.36 28.62 27.60
CA GLU A 494 2.41 27.50 27.67
C GLU A 494 2.89 26.39 28.62
N ILE A 495 4.19 26.13 28.69
CA ILE A 495 4.80 25.18 29.63
C ILE A 495 4.68 25.70 31.08
N ASP A 496 4.84 27.00 31.33
CA ASP A 496 4.63 27.59 32.67
C ASP A 496 3.15 27.47 33.10
N ILE A 497 2.21 27.72 32.19
CA ILE A 497 0.76 27.55 32.43
C ILE A 497 0.42 26.09 32.78
N LEU A 498 0.99 25.12 32.05
CA LEU A 498 0.81 23.70 32.32
C LEU A 498 1.47 23.27 33.65
N SER A 499 2.60 23.87 34.02
CA SER A 499 3.30 23.55 35.27
C SER A 499 2.59 24.05 36.53
N ARG A 500 1.76 25.10 36.40
CA ARG A 500 0.96 25.67 37.50
C ARG A 500 -0.40 24.97 37.69
N SER A 501 -0.75 24.07 36.77
CA SER A 501 -2.01 23.32 36.78
C SER A 501 -1.89 22.01 37.57
N THR A 502 -1.53 22.08 38.86
CA THR A 502 -1.49 20.91 39.73
C THR A 502 -2.88 20.57 40.23
N VAL A 503 -3.54 19.59 39.62
CA VAL A 503 -4.71 18.93 40.22
C VAL A 503 -4.21 17.98 41.30
N THR A 504 -4.49 18.30 42.56
CA THR A 504 -4.23 17.44 43.72
C THR A 504 -5.22 16.28 43.73
N LEU A 505 -4.76 15.07 43.35
CA LEU A 505 -5.44 13.82 43.68
C LEU A 505 -4.70 13.16 44.86
N SER A 506 -5.37 13.11 46.01
CA SER A 506 -4.95 12.37 47.19
C SER A 506 -5.32 10.90 47.02
N PHE A 507 -4.34 10.00 47.11
CA PHE A 507 -4.57 8.59 47.43
C PHE A 507 -3.48 8.09 48.38
N ASP A 508 -3.92 7.61 49.54
CA ASP A 508 -3.12 6.96 50.57
C ASP A 508 -2.59 5.60 50.08
N GLY A 509 -1.31 5.33 50.34
CA GLY A 509 -0.78 3.96 50.51
C GLY A 509 0.22 3.46 49.47
N ALA A 510 1.51 3.49 49.87
CA ALA A 510 2.69 2.81 49.30
C ALA A 510 3.34 3.42 48.04
N THR A 511 4.40 4.19 48.31
CA THR A 511 5.22 4.98 47.40
C THR A 511 6.31 4.15 46.67
N LEU A 512 6.32 4.24 45.34
CA LEU A 512 7.57 4.41 44.57
C LEU A 512 7.31 5.49 43.51
N MET A 513 7.59 6.76 43.86
CA MET A 513 7.47 7.91 42.97
C MET A 513 8.87 8.32 42.51
N LEU A 514 9.19 8.10 41.23
CA LEU A 514 10.18 8.93 40.53
C LEU A 514 9.43 10.16 40.00
N SER A 515 9.79 11.35 40.49
CA SER A 515 9.20 12.61 40.03
C SER A 515 9.66 12.92 38.59
N CYS A 516 8.75 13.46 37.77
CA CYS A 516 9.04 13.97 36.42
C CYS A 516 10.22 14.95 36.37
N THR A 517 10.54 15.58 37.50
CA THR A 517 11.71 16.46 37.65
C THR A 517 13.03 15.74 37.40
N LEU A 518 13.16 14.46 37.76
CA LEU A 518 14.38 13.66 37.54
C LEU A 518 14.57 13.33 36.05
N VAL A 519 13.48 13.06 35.34
CA VAL A 519 13.47 12.77 33.89
C VAL A 519 13.84 14.04 33.11
N ILE A 520 13.31 15.19 33.51
CA ILE A 520 13.64 16.48 32.89
C ILE A 520 15.11 16.85 33.13
N LEU A 521 15.64 16.64 34.34
CA LEU A 521 17.06 16.84 34.65
C LEU A 521 17.98 15.93 33.83
N LEU A 522 17.60 14.67 33.63
CA LEU A 522 18.35 13.72 32.78
C LEU A 522 18.31 14.13 31.29
N CYS A 523 17.17 14.59 30.79
CA CYS A 523 17.06 15.10 29.42
C CYS A 523 17.90 16.37 29.20
N CYS A 524 17.92 17.31 30.16
CA CYS A 524 18.75 18.50 30.09
C CYS A 524 20.26 18.17 30.12
N LEU A 525 20.68 17.19 30.91
CA LEU A 525 22.08 16.72 30.96
C LEU A 525 22.54 16.09 29.65
N VAL A 526 21.67 15.31 28.97
CA VAL A 526 21.98 14.71 27.66
C VAL A 526 22.12 15.78 26.58
N ILE A 527 21.26 16.80 26.58
CA ILE A 527 21.34 17.91 25.62
C ILE A 527 22.64 18.71 25.85
N PHE A 528 23.02 18.96 27.10
CA PHE A 528 24.26 19.68 27.42
C PHE A 528 25.51 18.90 27.00
N CYS A 529 25.54 17.58 27.17
CA CYS A 529 26.67 16.74 26.72
C CYS A 529 26.81 16.65 25.19
N VAL A 530 25.71 16.71 24.45
CA VAL A 530 25.73 16.67 22.97
C VAL A 530 26.21 18.00 22.39
N VAL A 531 25.84 19.14 23.00
CA VAL A 531 26.26 20.47 22.54
C VAL A 531 27.74 20.74 22.84
N VAL A 532 28.26 20.29 23.99
CA VAL A 532 29.66 20.55 24.39
C VAL A 532 30.66 19.64 23.65
N ARG A 533 30.26 18.44 23.17
CA ARG A 533 31.14 17.54 22.41
C ARG A 533 31.25 17.87 20.90
N GLY A 534 30.47 18.82 20.39
CA GLY A 534 30.53 19.25 18.99
C GLY A 534 31.63 20.28 18.66
N HIS A 535 32.44 20.68 19.64
CA HIS A 535 33.43 21.76 19.48
C HIS A 535 34.87 21.36 19.84
N GLN A 536 35.34 20.21 19.34
CA GLN A 536 36.77 19.91 19.28
C GLN A 536 37.12 19.28 17.92
N GLU A 537 37.74 20.07 17.03
CA GLU A 537 38.50 19.57 15.88
C GLU A 537 39.84 18.99 16.36
N PRO A 538 40.32 17.87 15.80
CA PRO A 538 41.73 17.54 15.80
C PRO A 538 42.35 17.67 14.40
N GLU A 539 43.61 18.11 14.43
CA GLU A 539 44.48 18.50 13.33
C GLU A 539 44.74 17.41 12.29
N HIS A 540 44.96 17.89 11.06
CA HIS A 540 45.46 17.17 9.90
C HIS A 540 46.89 16.66 10.13
N ASP A 541 47.15 15.38 9.85
CA ASP A 541 48.50 14.89 9.57
C ASP A 541 48.56 14.21 8.20
N GLN A 542 49.64 14.51 7.47
CA GLN A 542 49.88 14.17 6.07
C GLN A 542 50.57 12.80 5.91
N ASN A 543 50.57 12.31 4.66
CA ASN A 543 51.41 11.25 4.08
C ASN A 543 50.91 9.79 4.17
N HIS A 544 50.41 9.25 3.04
CA HIS A 544 51.24 8.57 2.04
C HIS A 544 50.36 7.91 0.96
N TYR A 545 50.56 8.31 -0.29
CA TYR A 545 50.08 7.59 -1.48
C TYR A 545 51.20 6.69 -2.03
N GLY A 546 50.85 5.44 -2.33
CA GLY A 546 51.68 4.48 -3.07
C GLY A 546 50.78 3.47 -3.79
N PRO A 547 50.88 3.30 -5.13
CA PRO A 547 49.87 2.63 -5.95
C PRO A 547 50.22 1.17 -6.26
N ARG A 548 49.22 0.40 -6.73
CA ARG A 548 49.27 -0.79 -7.65
C ARG A 548 48.12 -1.74 -7.28
N LYS A 549 47.49 -2.54 -8.16
CA LYS A 549 47.49 -2.73 -9.61
C LYS A 549 46.29 -3.64 -9.90
N ARG A 550 45.70 -3.49 -11.09
CA ARG A 550 44.82 -4.47 -11.72
C ARG A 550 45.53 -5.82 -11.88
N HIS A 551 44.78 -6.90 -11.75
CA HIS A 551 45.10 -8.17 -12.39
C HIS A 551 43.84 -8.82 -12.95
N ASP A 552 43.87 -9.04 -14.27
CA ASP A 552 43.02 -9.95 -15.03
C ASP A 552 43.39 -11.42 -14.77
N GLY A 553 42.42 -12.30 -15.03
CA GLY A 553 42.61 -13.69 -15.45
C GLY A 553 42.19 -14.75 -14.42
N TYR A 554 41.15 -15.53 -14.71
CA TYR A 554 41.22 -16.73 -15.56
C TYR A 554 39.85 -17.42 -15.68
N ARG A 555 39.66 -18.08 -16.82
CA ARG A 555 38.64 -19.09 -17.11
C ARG A 555 38.95 -20.37 -16.31
N ASP A 556 37.92 -21.03 -15.82
CA ASP A 556 37.46 -22.35 -16.30
C ASP A 556 35.99 -22.56 -15.94
#